data_AF-A0A1S2L973-F1
#
_entry.id   AF-A0A1S2L973-F1
#
_cell.length_a   1.000
_cell.length_b   1.000
_cell.length_c   1.000
_cell.angle_alpha   90.00
_cell.angle_beta   90.00
_cell.angle_gamma   90.00
#
_symmetry.space_group_name_H-M   'P 1'
#
loop_
_entity.id
_entity.type
_entity.pdbx_description
1 polymer ?
#
loop_
_entity_poly.entity_id
_entity_poly.type
_entity_poly.pdbx_seq_one_letter_code
_entity_poly.pdbx_strand_id
1 'polypeptide(L)' 'MDYKAFYAKVADWIYQVNQNAIKFGMDSDEFWNWVADSIGEICNKYNNNPLVKKQMTMLHDWLEEIYQKGREKNE' A
#
# COMPACT_ATOMS: atom_id res chain seq x y z
N MET A 1 -5.87 17.45 10.91
CA MET A 1 -4.95 16.35 10.52
C MET A 1 -3.55 16.90 10.54
N ASP A 2 -2.59 16.18 11.12
CA ASP A 2 -1.18 16.53 10.99
C ASP A 2 -0.63 15.91 9.70
N TYR A 3 -0.39 16.75 8.69
CA TYR A 3 0.10 16.30 7.38
C TYR A 3 1.52 15.74 7.44
N LYS A 4 2.39 16.31 8.29
CA LYS A 4 3.77 15.85 8.42
C LYS A 4 3.80 14.44 9.02
N ALA A 5 3.01 14.22 10.07
CA ALA A 5 2.85 12.89 10.66
C ALA A 5 2.23 11.89 9.67
N PHE A 6 1.26 12.32 8.87
CA PHE A 6 0.66 11.48 7.82
C PHE A 6 1.69 11.03 6.79
N TYR A 7 2.43 11.95 6.18
CA TYR A 7 3.40 11.58 5.15
C TYR A 7 4.59 10.78 5.70
N ALA A 8 5.00 10.99 6.96
CA ALA A 8 5.94 10.10 7.63
C ALA A 8 5.38 8.67 7.75
N LYS A 9 4.10 8.53 8.12
CA LYS A 9 3.42 7.23 8.19
C LYS A 9 3.30 6.56 6.81
N VAL A 10 3.07 7.33 5.75
CA VAL A 10 3.07 6.83 4.36
C VAL A 10 4.44 6.29 3.97
N ALA A 11 5.52 7.02 4.26
CA ALA A 11 6.88 6.58 3.98
C ALA A 11 7.21 5.26 4.72
N ASP A 12 6.87 5.17 5.99
CA ASP A 12 7.01 3.94 6.78
C ASP A 12 6.19 2.78 6.19
N TRP A 13 4.97 3.05 5.73
CA TRP A 13 4.11 2.04 5.12
C TRP A 13 4.72 1.49 3.82
N ILE A 14 5.26 2.36 2.95
CA ILE A 14 5.97 1.93 1.73
C ILE A 14 7.15 1.02 2.07
N TYR A 15 7.91 1.34 3.12
CA TYR A 15 8.99 0.47 3.58
C TYR A 15 8.48 -0.92 3.99
N GLN A 16 7.35 -0.99 4.72
CA GLN A 16 6.74 -2.26 5.12
C GLN A 16 6.18 -3.05 3.94
N VAL A 17 5.63 -2.38 2.92
CA VAL A 17 5.20 -3.04 1.68
C VAL A 17 6.37 -3.79 1.05
N ASN A 18 7.55 -3.17 0.93
CA ASN A 18 8.73 -3.83 0.39
C ASN A 18 9.14 -5.06 1.21
N GLN A 19 9.10 -4.97 2.54
CA GLN A 19 9.42 -6.11 3.42
C GLN A 19 8.43 -7.26 3.23
N ASN A 20 7.13 -6.96 3.14
CA ASN A 20 6.09 -7.97 2.93
C ASN A 20 6.14 -8.57 1.52
N ALA A 21 6.43 -7.77 0.49
CA ALA A 21 6.62 -8.25 -0.87
C ALA A 21 7.78 -9.26 -0.96
N ILE A 22 8.90 -8.99 -0.27
CA ILE A 22 10.04 -9.93 -0.18
C ILE A 22 9.66 -11.20 0.59
N LYS A 23 8.92 -11.03 1.69
CA LYS A 23 8.59 -12.15 2.59
C LYS A 23 7.58 -13.12 1.98
N PHE A 24 6.54 -12.60 1.33
CA PHE A 24 5.39 -13.39 0.90
C PHE A 24 5.30 -13.53 -0.63
N GLY A 25 5.95 -12.66 -1.39
CA GLY A 25 5.74 -12.54 -2.84
C GLY A 25 4.47 -11.75 -3.16
N MET A 26 4.53 -10.92 -4.20
CA MET A 26 3.39 -10.10 -4.65
C MET A 26 2.29 -10.93 -5.33
N ASP A 27 2.55 -12.19 -5.61
CA ASP A 27 1.66 -13.20 -6.17
C ASP A 27 0.85 -13.94 -5.08
N SER A 28 1.11 -13.65 -3.80
CA SER A 28 0.40 -14.26 -2.68
C SER A 28 -0.84 -13.45 -2.24
N ASP A 29 -1.91 -14.16 -1.87
CA ASP A 29 -3.08 -13.54 -1.24
C ASP A 29 -2.72 -12.89 0.11
N GLU A 30 -1.75 -13.45 0.83
CA GLU A 30 -1.30 -12.94 2.13
C GLU A 30 -0.74 -11.51 2.01
N PHE A 31 0.03 -11.23 0.94
CA PHE A 31 0.51 -9.90 0.65
C PHE A 31 -0.65 -8.91 0.38
N TRP A 32 -1.59 -9.26 -0.50
CA TRP A 32 -2.67 -8.36 -0.88
C TRP A 32 -3.70 -8.13 0.23
N ASN A 33 -3.98 -9.14 1.04
CA ASN A 33 -4.80 -8.99 2.23
C ASN A 33 -4.15 -8.00 3.21
N TRP A 34 -2.84 -8.13 3.46
CA TRP A 34 -2.11 -7.20 4.32
C TRP A 34 -2.11 -5.76 3.77
N VAL A 35 -1.93 -5.59 2.44
CA VAL A 35 -2.01 -4.28 1.79
C VAL A 35 -3.39 -3.65 1.99
N ALA A 36 -4.46 -4.38 1.70
CA ALA A 36 -5.84 -3.89 1.83
C ALA A 36 -6.19 -3.52 3.28
N ASP A 37 -5.86 -4.40 4.23
CA ASP A 37 -6.13 -4.18 5.65
C ASP A 37 -5.39 -2.95 6.18
N SER A 38 -4.08 -2.85 5.90
CA SER A 38 -3.26 -1.74 6.38
C SER A 38 -3.65 -0.38 5.77
N ILE A 39 -4.12 -0.36 4.51
CA ILE A 39 -4.72 0.82 3.88
C ILE A 39 -5.99 1.23 4.64
N GLY A 40 -6.88 0.27 4.93
CA GLY A 40 -8.11 0.51 5.68
C GLY A 40 -7.83 1.08 7.07
N GLU A 41 -6.87 0.50 7.79
CA GLU A 41 -6.42 0.99 9.11
C GLU A 41 -5.89 2.44 9.05
N ILE A 42 -5.06 2.76 8.06
CA ILE A 42 -4.54 4.13 7.87
C ILE A 42 -5.69 5.09 7.58
N CYS A 43 -6.62 4.74 6.68
CA CYS A 43 -7.78 5.57 6.36
C CYS A 43 -8.64 5.83 7.59
N ASN A 44 -8.93 4.79 8.38
CA ASN A 44 -9.72 4.90 9.61
C ASN A 44 -9.02 5.77 10.66
N LYS A 45 -7.70 5.61 10.85
CA LYS A 45 -6.90 6.42 11.79
C LYS A 45 -7.01 7.92 11.53
N TYR A 46 -7.09 8.30 10.25
CA TYR A 46 -7.25 9.70 9.84
C TYR A 46 -8.70 10.08 9.55
N ASN A 47 -9.65 9.39 10.18
CA ASN A 47 -11.09 9.65 10.08
C ASN A 47 -11.60 9.72 8.64
N ASN A 48 -11.13 8.81 7.78
CA ASN A 48 -11.49 8.70 6.37
C ASN A 48 -11.31 10.01 5.58
N ASN A 49 -10.30 10.80 5.95
CA ASN A 49 -9.98 12.05 5.29
C ASN A 49 -9.83 11.84 3.75
N PRO A 50 -10.45 12.68 2.90
CA PRO A 50 -10.42 12.51 1.46
C PRO A 50 -9.01 12.45 0.84
N LEU A 51 -8.06 13.23 1.37
CA LEU A 51 -6.67 13.21 0.89
C LEU A 51 -5.99 11.88 1.23
N VAL A 52 -6.22 11.38 2.45
CA VAL A 52 -5.65 10.09 2.89
C VAL A 52 -6.16 8.96 2.01
N LYS A 53 -7.47 8.90 1.77
CA LYS A 53 -8.06 7.88 0.87
C LYS A 53 -7.44 7.96 -0.52
N LYS A 54 -7.38 9.15 -1.11
CA LYS A 54 -6.77 9.35 -2.44
C LYS A 54 -5.30 8.92 -2.48
N GLN A 55 -4.53 9.28 -1.46
CA GLN A 55 -3.12 8.92 -1.36
C GLN A 55 -2.93 7.41 -1.25
N MET A 56 -3.73 6.73 -0.41
CA MET A 56 -3.60 5.28 -0.24
C MET A 56 -4.12 4.50 -1.44
N THR A 57 -5.21 4.94 -2.09
CA THR A 57 -5.68 4.35 -3.36
C THR A 57 -4.60 4.47 -4.45
N MET A 58 -3.99 5.64 -4.62
CA MET A 58 -2.91 5.82 -5.60
C MET A 58 -1.74 4.84 -5.37
N LEU A 59 -1.38 4.59 -4.10
CA LEU A 59 -0.32 3.65 -3.77
C LEU A 59 -0.73 2.19 -4.01
N HIS A 60 -1.99 1.84 -3.78
CA HIS A 60 -2.53 0.53 -4.14
C HIS A 60 -2.44 0.28 -5.65
N ASP A 61 -2.95 1.23 -6.45
CA ASP A 61 -2.94 1.15 -7.91
C ASP A 61 -1.50 1.03 -8.44
N TRP A 62 -0.56 1.78 -7.85
CA TRP A 62 0.86 1.66 -8.17
C TRP A 62 1.43 0.26 -7.90
N LEU A 63 1.02 -0.41 -6.82
CA LEU A 63 1.45 -1.79 -6.54
C LEU A 63 0.87 -2.77 -7.54
N GLU A 64 -0.40 -2.61 -7.92
CA GLU A 64 -1.04 -3.45 -8.95
C GLU A 64 -0.32 -3.32 -10.28
N GLU A 65 0.04 -2.09 -10.69
CA GLU A 65 0.82 -1.85 -11.90
C GLU A 65 2.18 -2.55 -11.87
N ILE A 66 2.88 -2.52 -10.73
CA ILE A 66 4.17 -3.21 -10.58
C ILE A 66 3.99 -4.71 -10.74
N TYR A 67 3.00 -5.28 -10.06
CA TYR A 67 2.70 -6.70 -10.12
C TYR A 67 2.37 -7.14 -11.54
N GLN A 68 1.50 -6.40 -12.23
CA GLN A 68 1.11 -6.69 -13.60
C GLN A 68 2.29 -6.60 -14.58
N LYS A 69 3.11 -5.55 -14.50
CA LYS A 69 4.34 -5.42 -15.31
C LYS A 69 5.36 -6.53 -15.02
N GLY A 70 5.38 -7.04 -13.79
CA GLY A 70 6.21 -8.18 -13.40
C GLY A 70 5.77 -9.48 -14.08
N ARG A 71 4.45 -9.69 -14.16
CA ARG A 71 3.86 -10.86 -14.83
C ARG A 71 4.06 -10.86 -16.34
N GLU A 72 3.83 -9.72 -16.99
CA GLU A 72 3.98 -9.56 -18.45
C GLU A 72 5.41 -9.80 -18.95
N LYS A 73 6.43 -9.64 -18.08
CA LYS A 73 7.83 -9.93 -18.43
C LYS A 73 8.22 -11.41 -18.30
N ASN A 74 7.39 -12.20 -17.63
CA ASN A 74 7.65 -13.61 -17.36
C ASN A 74 6.85 -14.54 -18.30
N GLU A 75 6.06 -13.97 -19.21
CA GLU A 75 5.36 -14.64 -20.32
C GLU A 75 6.14 -14.50 -21.63
#